data_AF-A0A2K8PN07-F1
#
_entry.id   AF-A0A2K8PN07-F1
#
_cell.length_a   1.000
_cell.length_b   1.000
_cell.length_c   1.000
_cell.angle_alpha   90.00
_cell.angle_beta   90.00
_cell.angle_gamma   90.00
#
_symmetry.space_group_name_H-M   'P 1'
#
loop_
_entity.id
_entity.type
_entity.pdbx_description
1 polymer ?
#
loop_
_entity_poly.entity_id
_entity_poly.type
_entity_poly.pdbx_seq_one_letter_code
_entity_poly.pdbx_strand_id
1 'polypeptide(L)'
;MFATRPRPARISGLLVTAIAVSAGLATSVPASAVTGPEVTVGQVPALARLNIGDEANSRACTGVLVDQNWIATAASCFAATPGTPVPAGKPALKATATLGDGSTVEITEIAPRDDRDVALVRLATPVAAVTSVSLATAAPAAGAELTAAGFGRTKGEWVPDKAHTGTFTVGSGSATTLAVRGKGTDAICKGDTGGPLLNSAGELVGINSRSWQGGCLGAPAAETRTDAIGARTDDLAGWIRDTVRPGVQRDVNGDGRSDAVMTYYHGDSRIGFYSALAKPDGGFDEFTAGYTVPANSWDRNAMKLISGDFNGDRRTDMAMMYRFTDGTIKMYTGLADTTGHIQPFTSSYTVPANAGWDWNSIELKAGDANGDGRSDAVMTYYHGDSRIGFYSALAKPDGGFDEFTAGYTVPANSWDRNAMKLISGDFNGDRRTDMAMMYRFTDGTIKMYTGLADTTGHIQPFTSSYTVPANAGWDWNSIELKAGDANGDGRSDALMTYYHGDSRIGFYTALAKPDGGFDEFTAGYTVPANSWDRNAMKLISGDFNGDRRTDMAMMYRFTDGTIKMYTGLADTTGHIQPFTSSYTVPANAGWDWNSIELP
;
A
#
# COMPACT_ATOMS: atom_id res chain seq x y z
N MET A 1 40.78 -72.19 59.23
CA MET A 1 41.63 -71.36 58.35
C MET A 1 40.73 -70.41 57.58
N PHE A 2 40.97 -69.09 57.73
CA PHE A 2 40.59 -67.92 56.91
C PHE A 2 39.18 -67.89 56.25
N ALA A 3 38.24 -67.08 56.78
CA ALA A 3 37.96 -65.66 56.46
C ALA A 3 37.22 -65.47 55.11
N THR A 4 35.98 -64.97 55.03
CA THR A 4 35.57 -63.54 55.03
C THR A 4 34.02 -63.52 54.80
N ARG A 5 33.13 -62.93 55.64
CA ARG A 5 32.70 -61.52 55.87
C ARG A 5 31.94 -60.84 54.69
N PRO A 6 30.96 -59.93 54.98
CA PRO A 6 29.52 -60.19 54.82
C PRO A 6 28.75 -59.06 54.10
N ARG A 7 27.40 -59.12 53.99
CA ARG A 7 26.42 -58.07 54.40
C ARG A 7 24.98 -58.27 53.85
N PRO A 8 23.94 -57.71 54.50
CA PRO A 8 22.73 -58.46 54.83
C PRO A 8 21.39 -57.84 54.38
N ALA A 9 20.34 -58.64 54.62
CA ALA A 9 18.98 -58.30 55.04
C ALA A 9 17.99 -57.70 54.03
N ARG A 10 16.98 -58.50 53.70
CA ARG A 10 15.60 -58.06 53.43
C ARG A 10 14.66 -58.91 54.29
N ILE A 11 13.80 -58.25 55.07
CA ILE A 11 12.66 -58.85 55.76
C ILE A 11 11.37 -58.19 55.25
N SER A 12 10.47 -59.07 54.85
CA SER A 12 9.01 -59.07 54.75
C SER A 12 8.17 -57.84 55.11
N GLY A 13 7.09 -57.66 54.37
CA GLY A 13 5.89 -56.92 54.79
C GLY A 13 4.67 -57.30 53.96
N LEU A 14 3.61 -57.73 54.65
CA LEU A 14 2.40 -58.42 54.18
C LEU A 14 1.40 -57.58 53.36
N LEU A 15 0.59 -58.31 52.58
CA LEU A 15 -0.66 -57.88 51.94
C LEU A 15 -1.74 -57.43 52.95
N VAL A 16 -2.47 -56.39 52.58
CA VAL A 16 -3.86 -56.13 52.98
C VAL A 16 -4.67 -55.81 51.72
N THR A 17 -5.72 -56.57 51.46
CA THR A 17 -6.69 -56.37 50.39
C THR A 17 -7.80 -55.43 50.85
N ALA A 18 -8.06 -54.38 50.06
CA ALA A 18 -9.25 -53.52 50.17
C ALA A 18 -9.96 -53.47 48.81
N ILE A 19 -11.26 -53.77 48.85
CA ILE A 19 -12.18 -53.74 47.70
C ILE A 19 -12.51 -52.27 47.39
N ALA A 20 -12.23 -51.82 46.18
CA ALA A 20 -12.63 -50.50 45.68
C ALA A 20 -13.85 -50.63 44.76
N VAL A 21 -14.97 -50.04 45.19
CA VAL A 21 -16.15 -49.78 44.35
C VAL A 21 -15.78 -48.71 43.33
N SER A 22 -15.76 -49.07 42.05
CA SER A 22 -15.52 -48.13 40.94
C SER A 22 -16.83 -47.38 40.67
N ALA A 23 -17.02 -46.24 41.33
CA ALA A 23 -17.98 -45.24 40.87
C ALA A 23 -17.38 -44.58 39.61
N GLY A 24 -17.92 -44.93 38.44
CA GLY A 24 -17.61 -44.24 37.19
C GLY A 24 -18.11 -42.79 37.26
N LEU A 25 -17.26 -41.89 37.73
CA LEU A 25 -17.42 -40.46 37.51
C LEU A 25 -17.14 -40.20 36.02
N ALA A 26 -18.20 -40.19 35.21
CA ALA A 26 -18.18 -39.47 33.96
C ALA A 26 -18.02 -37.99 34.30
N THR A 27 -16.79 -37.49 34.29
CA THR A 27 -16.52 -36.06 34.29
C THR A 27 -17.10 -35.51 32.98
N SER A 28 -18.26 -34.84 33.06
CA SER A 28 -18.76 -34.02 31.97
C SER A 28 -17.75 -32.90 31.73
N VAL A 29 -16.97 -33.02 30.65
CA VAL A 29 -16.17 -31.91 30.15
C VAL A 29 -17.16 -30.79 29.76
N PRO A 30 -17.03 -29.57 30.30
CA PRO A 30 -17.93 -28.49 29.92
C PRO A 30 -17.63 -28.09 28.47
N ALA A 31 -18.63 -28.16 27.60
CA ALA A 31 -18.58 -27.71 26.22
C ALA A 31 -19.35 -26.38 26.08
N SER A 32 -18.91 -25.51 25.19
CA SER A 32 -19.47 -24.17 25.01
C SER A 32 -19.61 -23.86 23.46
N ALA A 33 -20.28 -22.74 23.05
CA ALA A 33 -20.21 -21.92 21.78
C ALA A 33 -18.83 -21.69 20.99
N VAL A 34 -18.44 -20.55 20.35
CA VAL A 34 -17.00 -20.26 19.97
C VAL A 34 -16.24 -20.13 21.27
N THR A 35 -15.99 -21.30 21.80
CA THR A 35 -15.80 -21.66 23.20
C THR A 35 -15.67 -23.20 23.29
N GLY A 36 -15.40 -23.83 22.14
CA GLY A 36 -14.32 -24.79 22.12
C GLY A 36 -13.06 -24.19 22.76
N PRO A 37 -11.94 -24.91 22.73
CA PRO A 37 -10.75 -24.48 23.43
C PRO A 37 -10.35 -23.05 23.04
N GLU A 38 -9.83 -22.32 24.02
CA GLU A 38 -9.07 -21.08 23.78
C GLU A 38 -8.13 -21.31 22.59
N VAL A 39 -8.12 -20.37 21.64
CA VAL A 39 -7.18 -20.41 20.50
C VAL A 39 -5.79 -20.50 21.11
N THR A 40 -5.07 -21.58 20.82
CA THR A 40 -3.68 -21.67 21.28
C THR A 40 -2.89 -20.58 20.57
N VAL A 41 -1.99 -19.90 21.27
CA VAL A 41 -1.14 -18.86 20.69
C VAL A 41 -0.51 -19.37 19.39
N GLY A 42 -0.70 -18.64 18.29
CA GLY A 42 -0.19 -18.99 16.97
C GLY A 42 -1.07 -19.94 16.14
N GLN A 43 -2.20 -20.41 16.65
CA GLN A 43 -3.12 -21.28 15.89
C GLN A 43 -3.87 -20.52 14.78
N VAL A 44 -4.21 -19.25 15.00
CA VAL A 44 -4.78 -18.34 13.99
C VAL A 44 -4.08 -16.97 14.09
N PRO A 45 -2.83 -16.84 13.62
CA PRO A 45 -2.02 -15.63 13.85
C PRO A 45 -2.64 -14.38 13.22
N ALA A 46 -3.35 -14.53 12.10
CA ALA A 46 -4.03 -13.45 11.40
C ALA A 46 -5.27 -12.90 12.14
N LEU A 47 -5.70 -13.50 13.25
CA LEU A 47 -6.93 -13.08 13.94
C LEU A 47 -6.75 -11.70 14.59
N ALA A 48 -7.77 -10.85 14.47
CA ALA A 48 -7.77 -9.52 15.06
C ALA A 48 -9.07 -9.25 15.82
N ARG A 49 -8.96 -8.51 16.93
CA ARG A 49 -10.10 -7.94 17.65
C ARG A 49 -10.29 -6.51 17.19
N LEU A 50 -11.48 -6.17 16.71
CA LEU A 50 -11.83 -4.83 16.27
C LEU A 50 -12.64 -4.13 17.34
N ASN A 51 -12.24 -2.91 17.70
CA ASN A 51 -13.00 -2.02 18.57
C ASN A 51 -13.46 -0.83 17.74
N ILE A 52 -14.77 -0.59 17.66
CA ILE A 52 -15.37 0.51 16.90
C ILE A 52 -16.14 1.41 17.87
N GLY A 53 -15.88 2.72 17.82
CA GLY A 53 -16.51 3.71 18.70
C GLY A 53 -15.79 3.91 20.03
N ASP A 54 -16.36 4.79 20.85
CA ASP A 54 -15.91 5.12 22.21
C ASP A 54 -16.69 4.32 23.27
N GLU A 55 -16.41 4.52 24.56
CA GLU A 55 -17.10 3.79 25.65
C GLU A 55 -18.64 3.85 25.54
N ALA A 56 -19.19 4.97 25.10
CA ALA A 56 -20.63 5.17 24.98
C ALA A 56 -21.27 4.40 23.81
N ASN A 57 -20.52 4.15 22.73
CA ASN A 57 -21.04 3.55 21.49
C ASN A 57 -20.24 2.33 21.03
N SER A 58 -19.43 1.74 21.93
CA SER A 58 -18.46 0.71 21.57
C SER A 58 -19.11 -0.55 21.00
N ARG A 59 -18.49 -1.06 19.95
CA ARG A 59 -18.79 -2.37 19.36
C ARG A 59 -17.49 -3.14 19.21
N ALA A 60 -17.50 -4.37 19.71
CA ALA A 60 -16.43 -5.33 19.47
C ALA A 60 -16.84 -6.24 18.30
N CYS A 61 -15.92 -6.42 17.36
CA CYS A 61 -16.01 -7.39 16.28
C CYS A 61 -14.71 -8.19 16.20
N THR A 62 -14.72 -9.23 15.38
CA THR A 62 -13.53 -9.98 15.00
C THR A 62 -13.17 -9.63 13.56
N GLY A 63 -11.91 -9.78 13.19
CA GLY A 63 -11.45 -9.73 11.81
C GLY A 63 -10.31 -10.72 11.57
N VAL A 64 -9.89 -10.82 10.32
CA VAL A 64 -8.73 -11.62 9.91
C VAL A 64 -7.84 -10.84 8.95
N LEU A 65 -6.55 -10.78 9.23
CA LEU A 65 -5.55 -10.12 8.39
C LEU A 65 -5.43 -10.85 7.04
N VAL A 66 -5.69 -10.15 5.93
CA VAL A 66 -5.58 -10.68 4.56
C VAL A 66 -4.39 -10.08 3.80
N ASP A 67 -3.86 -8.96 4.28
CA ASP A 67 -2.65 -8.30 3.82
C ASP A 67 -2.01 -7.52 5.00
N GLN A 68 -0.72 -7.19 4.94
CA GLN A 68 -0.03 -6.47 6.02
C GLN A 68 -0.73 -5.15 6.42
N ASN A 69 -1.48 -4.53 5.51
CA ASN A 69 -2.25 -3.31 5.79
C ASN A 69 -3.76 -3.55 5.87
N TRP A 70 -4.28 -4.76 5.68
CA TRP A 70 -5.73 -4.97 5.53
C TRP A 70 -6.29 -6.17 6.27
N ILE A 71 -7.41 -5.93 6.95
CA ILE A 71 -8.19 -6.94 7.66
C ILE A 71 -9.52 -7.14 6.92
N ALA A 72 -9.91 -8.40 6.69
CA ALA A 72 -11.27 -8.76 6.31
C ALA A 72 -12.15 -8.91 7.55
N THR A 73 -13.34 -8.33 7.48
CA THR A 73 -14.36 -8.38 8.55
C THR A 73 -15.76 -8.20 7.95
N ALA A 74 -16.80 -8.17 8.78
CA ALA A 74 -18.16 -7.94 8.32
C ALA A 74 -18.41 -6.44 8.16
N ALA A 75 -19.01 -6.01 7.05
CA ALA A 75 -19.37 -4.61 6.82
C ALA A 75 -20.32 -4.09 7.93
N SER A 76 -21.21 -4.95 8.41
CA SER A 76 -22.14 -4.67 9.50
C SER A 76 -21.47 -4.27 10.82
N CYS A 77 -20.17 -4.53 11.01
CA CYS A 77 -19.40 -4.01 12.15
C CYS A 77 -19.30 -2.48 12.15
N PHE A 78 -19.24 -1.86 10.97
CA PHE A 78 -19.07 -0.41 10.80
C PHE A 78 -20.38 0.31 10.46
N ALA A 79 -21.47 -0.43 10.27
CA ALA A 79 -22.78 0.14 10.03
C ALA A 79 -23.34 0.80 11.31
N ALA A 80 -23.84 2.04 11.18
CA ALA A 80 -24.53 2.73 12.27
C ALA A 80 -25.70 1.89 12.81
N THR A 81 -26.45 1.27 11.89
CA THR A 81 -27.48 0.27 12.20
C THR A 81 -27.14 -1.05 11.50
N PRO A 82 -27.13 -2.21 12.20
CA PRO A 82 -26.85 -3.50 11.57
C PRO A 82 -27.71 -3.75 10.33
N GLY A 83 -27.07 -4.09 9.20
CA GLY A 83 -27.74 -4.36 7.93
C GLY A 83 -27.96 -3.15 7.02
N THR A 84 -27.53 -1.95 7.43
CA THR A 84 -27.46 -0.78 6.53
C THR A 84 -26.14 -0.75 5.76
N PRO A 85 -26.12 -0.22 4.52
CA PRO A 85 -24.87 -0.06 3.75
C PRO A 85 -23.87 0.81 4.50
N VAL A 86 -22.59 0.47 4.37
CA VAL A 86 -21.47 1.27 4.87
C VAL A 86 -20.84 1.98 3.68
N PRO A 87 -20.62 3.30 3.73
CA PRO A 87 -19.90 3.99 2.67
C PRO A 87 -18.42 3.58 2.67
N ALA A 88 -17.82 3.52 1.49
CA ALA A 88 -16.37 3.38 1.36
C ALA A 88 -15.64 4.64 1.89
N GLY A 89 -14.39 4.47 2.31
CA GLY A 89 -13.55 5.55 2.83
C GLY A 89 -13.42 5.53 4.35
N LYS A 90 -13.23 6.71 4.96
CA LYS A 90 -12.92 6.83 6.39
C LYS A 90 -14.06 6.29 7.28
N PRO A 91 -13.76 5.48 8.32
CA PRO A 91 -14.74 5.08 9.31
C PRO A 91 -15.47 6.27 9.96
N ALA A 92 -16.79 6.18 10.09
CA ALA A 92 -17.60 7.21 10.75
C ALA A 92 -17.32 7.33 12.26
N LEU A 93 -16.93 6.22 12.88
CA LEU A 93 -16.49 6.15 14.27
C LEU A 93 -15.01 5.75 14.29
N LYS A 94 -14.25 6.26 15.27
CA LYS A 94 -12.88 5.82 15.50
C LYS A 94 -12.86 4.30 15.70
N ALA A 95 -11.95 3.61 15.03
CA ALA A 95 -11.83 2.17 15.13
C ALA A 95 -10.37 1.73 15.24
N THR A 96 -10.13 0.65 15.98
CA THR A 96 -8.81 0.05 16.15
C THR A 96 -8.87 -1.46 15.99
N ALA A 97 -7.77 -2.04 15.55
CA ALA A 97 -7.56 -3.48 15.49
C ALA A 97 -6.45 -3.87 16.47
N THR A 98 -6.72 -4.82 17.37
CA THR A 98 -5.71 -5.50 18.19
C THR A 98 -5.36 -6.84 17.52
N LEU A 99 -4.08 -7.03 17.20
CA LEU A 99 -3.57 -8.16 16.40
C LEU A 99 -3.04 -9.28 17.31
N GLY A 100 -2.74 -10.44 16.73
CA GLY A 100 -2.25 -11.63 17.47
C GLY A 100 -0.91 -11.42 18.20
N ASP A 101 -0.12 -10.42 17.83
CA ASP A 101 1.11 -10.01 18.50
C ASP A 101 0.88 -9.03 19.67
N GLY A 102 -0.37 -8.62 19.91
CA GLY A 102 -0.77 -7.66 20.93
C GLY A 102 -0.70 -6.20 20.50
N SER A 103 -0.17 -5.91 19.30
CA SER A 103 -0.17 -4.54 18.76
C SER A 103 -1.60 -4.06 18.54
N THR A 104 -1.81 -2.75 18.73
CA THR A 104 -3.10 -2.10 18.44
C THR A 104 -2.87 -0.98 17.43
N VAL A 105 -3.55 -1.07 16.30
CA VAL A 105 -3.39 -0.17 15.15
C VAL A 105 -4.73 0.49 14.82
N GLU A 106 -4.71 1.77 14.45
CA GLU A 106 -5.90 2.48 13.99
C GLU A 106 -6.38 1.96 12.63
N ILE A 107 -7.70 1.97 12.43
CA ILE A 107 -8.32 1.67 11.14
C ILE A 107 -8.66 2.98 10.44
N THR A 108 -8.08 3.20 9.26
CA THR A 108 -8.16 4.47 8.54
C THR A 108 -9.14 4.44 7.38
N GLU A 109 -9.47 3.26 6.86
CA GLU A 109 -10.26 3.10 5.64
C GLU A 109 -11.14 1.86 5.68
N ILE A 110 -12.29 1.94 5.02
CA ILE A 110 -13.22 0.84 4.79
C ILE A 110 -13.45 0.70 3.28
N ALA A 111 -13.25 -0.50 2.76
CA ALA A 111 -13.67 -0.93 1.44
C ALA A 111 -14.77 -2.01 1.59
N PRO A 112 -16.05 -1.62 1.59
CA PRO A 112 -17.17 -2.54 1.77
C PRO A 112 -17.55 -3.23 0.44
N ARG A 113 -18.14 -4.42 0.55
CA ARG A 113 -18.87 -5.06 -0.55
C ARG A 113 -20.32 -4.64 -0.54
N ASP A 114 -20.89 -4.41 -1.72
CA ASP A 114 -22.31 -4.06 -1.87
C ASP A 114 -23.22 -5.31 -1.97
N ASP A 115 -22.66 -6.45 -2.37
CA ASP A 115 -23.39 -7.71 -2.63
C ASP A 115 -23.47 -8.65 -1.42
N ARG A 116 -22.64 -8.44 -0.41
CA ARG A 116 -22.53 -9.32 0.78
C ARG A 116 -21.91 -8.62 1.98
N ASP A 117 -22.12 -9.18 3.16
CA ASP A 117 -21.65 -8.60 4.43
C ASP A 117 -20.15 -8.85 4.68
N VAL A 118 -19.31 -8.26 3.83
CA VAL A 118 -17.84 -8.29 3.92
C VAL A 118 -17.31 -6.88 3.69
N ALA A 119 -16.31 -6.49 4.46
CA ALA A 119 -15.50 -5.30 4.21
C ALA A 119 -14.03 -5.64 4.42
N LEU A 120 -13.17 -4.99 3.64
CA LEU A 120 -11.77 -4.83 3.98
C LEU A 120 -11.60 -3.53 4.74
N VAL A 121 -10.79 -3.56 5.79
CA VAL A 121 -10.47 -2.37 6.57
C VAL A 121 -8.98 -2.18 6.66
N ARG A 122 -8.52 -0.96 6.39
CA ARG A 122 -7.11 -0.63 6.29
C ARG A 122 -6.53 -0.21 7.63
N LEU A 123 -5.37 -0.75 7.96
CA LEU A 123 -4.55 -0.39 9.11
C LEU A 123 -3.70 0.84 8.79
N ALA A 124 -3.60 1.76 9.74
CA ALA A 124 -2.79 2.96 9.64
C ALA A 124 -1.30 2.67 9.41
N THR A 125 -0.80 1.54 9.93
CA THR A 125 0.58 1.09 9.77
C THR A 125 0.62 -0.39 9.37
N PRO A 126 1.53 -0.80 8.48
CA PRO A 126 1.66 -2.20 8.08
C PRO A 126 2.10 -3.10 9.25
N VAL A 127 1.56 -4.32 9.31
CA VAL A 127 1.87 -5.33 10.34
C VAL A 127 2.58 -6.51 9.68
N ALA A 128 3.85 -6.34 9.31
CA ALA A 128 4.63 -7.35 8.59
C ALA A 128 4.98 -8.60 9.43
N ALA A 129 4.95 -8.49 10.76
CA ALA A 129 5.28 -9.60 11.67
C ALA A 129 4.18 -10.66 11.77
N VAL A 130 2.95 -10.34 11.33
CA VAL A 130 1.80 -11.24 11.38
C VAL A 130 1.54 -11.81 10.00
N THR A 131 1.60 -13.14 9.87
CA THR A 131 1.27 -13.82 8.61
C THR A 131 -0.22 -13.67 8.30
N SER A 132 -0.54 -13.15 7.12
CA SER A 132 -1.92 -13.04 6.63
C SER A 132 -2.53 -14.41 6.31
N VAL A 133 -3.86 -14.48 6.33
CA VAL A 133 -4.60 -15.69 5.96
C VAL A 133 -4.59 -15.88 4.44
N SER A 134 -4.45 -17.14 4.00
CA SER A 134 -4.66 -17.50 2.59
C SER A 134 -6.15 -17.63 2.29
N LEU A 135 -6.56 -17.27 1.08
CA LEU A 135 -7.95 -17.40 0.64
C LEU A 135 -8.17 -18.77 0.00
N ALA A 136 -9.27 -19.43 0.34
CA ALA A 136 -9.73 -20.57 -0.43
C ALA A 136 -10.21 -20.10 -1.81
N THR A 137 -10.02 -20.91 -2.85
CA THR A 137 -10.45 -20.59 -4.23
C THR A 137 -11.68 -21.36 -4.67
N ALA A 138 -12.19 -22.25 -3.80
CA ALA A 138 -13.33 -23.09 -4.08
C ALA A 138 -14.39 -22.91 -2.99
N ALA A 139 -15.65 -22.94 -3.42
CA ALA A 139 -16.79 -22.95 -2.51
C ALA A 139 -16.71 -24.18 -1.59
N PRO A 140 -16.95 -24.03 -0.28
CA PRO A 140 -16.96 -25.16 0.63
C PRO A 140 -18.13 -26.10 0.31
N ALA A 141 -17.86 -27.40 0.27
CA ALA A 141 -18.89 -28.41 0.02
C ALA A 141 -19.89 -28.51 1.17
N ALA A 142 -21.16 -28.81 0.87
CA ALA A 142 -22.16 -29.09 1.90
C ALA A 142 -21.70 -30.28 2.77
N GLY A 143 -21.82 -30.13 4.08
CA GLY A 143 -21.35 -31.09 5.07
C GLY A 143 -19.86 -31.00 5.42
N ALA A 144 -19.07 -30.15 4.73
CA ALA A 144 -17.68 -29.92 5.11
C ALA A 144 -17.60 -29.30 6.51
N GLU A 145 -16.51 -29.61 7.23
CA GLU A 145 -16.22 -29.00 8.52
C GLU A 145 -15.36 -27.74 8.34
N LEU A 146 -15.75 -26.68 9.03
CA LEU A 146 -15.04 -25.40 9.08
C LEU A 146 -14.72 -25.05 10.53
N THR A 147 -13.62 -24.33 10.72
CA THR A 147 -13.24 -23.75 12.01
C THR A 147 -13.60 -22.28 12.02
N ALA A 148 -14.46 -21.85 12.95
CA ALA A 148 -14.64 -20.43 13.26
C ALA A 148 -13.70 -20.02 14.39
N ALA A 149 -13.17 -18.80 14.33
CA ALA A 149 -12.39 -18.21 15.41
C ALA A 149 -12.84 -16.78 15.69
N GLY A 150 -12.78 -16.34 16.95
CA GLY A 150 -13.13 -14.97 17.30
C GLY A 150 -13.03 -14.62 18.78
N PHE A 151 -13.27 -13.33 19.05
CA PHE A 151 -13.25 -12.70 20.38
C PHE A 151 -14.66 -12.40 20.89
N GLY A 152 -15.68 -13.06 20.34
CA GLY A 152 -17.06 -12.93 20.78
C GLY A 152 -17.31 -13.56 22.14
N ARG A 153 -18.49 -13.24 22.68
CA ARG A 153 -18.95 -13.77 23.97
C ARG A 153 -18.85 -15.29 24.01
N THR A 154 -18.46 -15.81 25.17
CA THR A 154 -18.58 -17.24 25.43
C THR A 154 -19.91 -17.57 26.11
N LYS A 155 -20.08 -18.82 26.56
CA LYS A 155 -21.18 -19.21 27.44
C LYS A 155 -21.07 -18.56 28.83
N GLY A 156 -19.86 -18.28 29.30
CA GLY A 156 -19.57 -17.81 30.66
C GLY A 156 -18.95 -16.42 30.74
N GLU A 157 -18.49 -15.85 29.62
CA GLU A 157 -17.70 -14.62 29.59
C GLU A 157 -18.27 -13.62 28.58
N TRP A 158 -18.38 -12.35 29.01
CA TRP A 158 -19.02 -11.29 28.21
C TRP A 158 -18.05 -10.60 27.24
N VAL A 159 -16.78 -10.46 27.61
CA VAL A 159 -15.71 -9.92 26.75
C VAL A 159 -14.46 -10.76 26.97
N PRO A 160 -14.23 -11.81 26.16
CA PRO A 160 -13.03 -12.62 26.31
C PRO A 160 -11.76 -11.87 25.95
N ASP A 161 -10.76 -11.96 26.82
CA ASP A 161 -9.42 -11.45 26.53
C ASP A 161 -8.70 -12.31 25.49
N LYS A 162 -9.02 -13.61 25.46
CA LYS A 162 -8.48 -14.57 24.49
C LYS A 162 -9.53 -14.98 23.48
N ALA A 163 -9.09 -15.19 22.25
CA ALA A 163 -9.93 -15.75 21.21
C ALA A 163 -10.25 -17.22 21.49
N HIS A 164 -11.37 -17.68 20.97
CA HIS A 164 -11.81 -19.07 21.06
C HIS A 164 -12.09 -19.62 19.66
N THR A 165 -12.21 -20.94 19.56
CA THR A 165 -12.58 -21.62 18.31
C THR A 165 -13.87 -22.42 18.46
N GLY A 166 -14.51 -22.73 17.33
CA GLY A 166 -15.61 -23.68 17.25
C GLY A 166 -15.62 -24.40 15.90
N THR A 167 -16.14 -25.62 15.87
CA THR A 167 -16.28 -26.44 14.68
C THR A 167 -17.70 -26.34 14.14
N PHE A 168 -17.82 -26.12 12.84
CA PHE A 168 -19.09 -25.91 12.17
C PHE A 168 -19.21 -26.80 10.93
N THR A 169 -20.42 -27.29 10.67
CA THR A 169 -20.75 -28.03 9.44
C THR A 169 -21.42 -27.09 8.45
N VAL A 170 -21.01 -27.15 7.19
CA VAL A 170 -21.57 -26.33 6.11
C VAL A 170 -22.95 -26.87 5.72
N GLY A 171 -23.95 -25.99 5.75
CA GLY A 171 -25.31 -26.25 5.30
C GLY A 171 -25.53 -25.85 3.84
N SER A 172 -26.71 -25.33 3.54
CA SER A 172 -27.01 -24.73 2.24
C SER A 172 -26.33 -23.37 2.08
N GLY A 173 -25.87 -23.05 0.87
CA GLY A 173 -25.30 -21.74 0.53
C GLY A 173 -25.96 -21.11 -0.69
N SER A 174 -25.72 -19.81 -0.87
CA SER A 174 -25.99 -19.08 -2.10
C SER A 174 -24.66 -18.68 -2.75
N ALA A 175 -24.68 -17.85 -3.80
CA ALA A 175 -23.46 -17.28 -4.37
C ALA A 175 -22.67 -16.45 -3.35
N THR A 176 -23.34 -15.75 -2.43
CA THR A 176 -22.71 -14.76 -1.54
C THR A 176 -22.71 -15.15 -0.06
N THR A 177 -23.49 -16.17 0.31
CA THR A 177 -23.66 -16.60 1.70
C THR A 177 -23.51 -18.10 1.86
N LEU A 178 -23.12 -18.52 3.06
CA LEU A 178 -23.07 -19.93 3.46
C LEU A 178 -23.73 -20.10 4.84
N ALA A 179 -24.66 -21.04 4.96
CA ALA A 179 -25.19 -21.41 6.27
C ALA A 179 -24.22 -22.37 6.95
N VAL A 180 -24.04 -22.21 8.25
CA VAL A 180 -23.23 -23.12 9.07
C VAL A 180 -24.01 -23.54 10.30
N ARG A 181 -23.75 -24.75 10.79
CA ARG A 181 -24.31 -25.27 12.04
C ARG A 181 -23.20 -25.73 12.95
N GLY A 182 -23.17 -25.22 14.18
CA GLY A 182 -22.18 -25.62 15.17
C GLY A 182 -22.29 -27.09 15.54
N LYS A 183 -21.13 -27.74 15.69
CA LYS A 183 -21.04 -29.15 16.10
C LYS A 183 -21.16 -29.24 17.62
N GLY A 184 -22.11 -30.03 18.11
CA GLY A 184 -22.36 -30.12 19.55
C GLY A 184 -22.92 -28.80 20.10
N THR A 185 -22.16 -28.13 20.95
CA THR A 185 -22.56 -26.85 21.58
C THR A 185 -21.88 -25.62 20.98
N ASP A 186 -21.01 -25.81 19.99
CA ASP A 186 -20.29 -24.70 19.34
C ASP A 186 -21.29 -23.74 18.68
N ALA A 187 -21.03 -22.43 18.72
CA ALA A 187 -21.96 -21.39 18.28
C ALA A 187 -21.26 -20.05 18.08
N ILE A 188 -21.58 -19.32 17.02
CA ILE A 188 -21.05 -17.97 16.80
C ILE A 188 -21.85 -16.98 17.67
N CYS A 189 -21.17 -16.16 18.46
CA CYS A 189 -21.80 -15.25 19.42
C CYS A 189 -21.55 -13.77 19.07
N LYS A 190 -22.25 -12.85 19.74
CA LYS A 190 -22.00 -11.41 19.60
C LYS A 190 -20.51 -11.11 19.88
N GLY A 191 -19.86 -10.43 18.93
CA GLY A 191 -18.43 -10.14 18.91
C GLY A 191 -17.60 -11.06 18.00
N ASP A 192 -18.12 -12.23 17.64
CA ASP A 192 -17.51 -13.11 16.61
C ASP A 192 -17.85 -12.67 15.19
N THR A 193 -18.82 -11.74 15.03
CA THR A 193 -19.13 -11.10 13.75
C THR A 193 -17.85 -10.50 13.16
N GLY A 194 -17.61 -10.78 11.89
CA GLY A 194 -16.39 -10.45 11.16
C GLY A 194 -15.26 -11.48 11.29
N GLY A 195 -15.37 -12.46 12.20
CA GLY A 195 -14.37 -13.51 12.37
C GLY A 195 -14.30 -14.49 11.20
N PRO A 196 -13.16 -15.16 10.99
CA PRO A 196 -12.94 -16.06 9.88
C PRO A 196 -13.69 -17.39 10.05
N LEU A 197 -14.13 -17.94 8.93
CA LEU A 197 -14.44 -19.36 8.74
C LEU A 197 -13.31 -19.98 7.90
N LEU A 198 -12.62 -20.95 8.47
CA LEU A 198 -11.44 -21.58 7.89
C LEU A 198 -11.71 -23.02 7.50
N ASN A 199 -11.19 -23.46 6.36
CA ASN A 199 -11.19 -24.88 6.00
C ASN A 199 -10.10 -25.66 6.76
N SER A 200 -9.98 -26.96 6.50
CA SER A 200 -8.96 -27.81 7.14
C SER A 200 -7.51 -27.45 6.81
N ALA A 201 -7.28 -26.70 5.72
CA ALA A 201 -5.97 -26.17 5.35
C ALA A 201 -5.67 -24.81 6.02
N GLY A 202 -6.62 -24.25 6.78
CA GLY A 202 -6.48 -22.93 7.39
C GLY A 202 -6.79 -21.78 6.43
N GLU A 203 -7.37 -22.05 5.26
CA GLU A 203 -7.71 -21.02 4.28
C GLU A 203 -9.09 -20.42 4.57
N LEU A 204 -9.24 -19.12 4.32
CA LEU A 204 -10.47 -18.37 4.52
C LEU A 204 -11.52 -18.73 3.48
N VAL A 205 -12.64 -19.30 3.93
CA VAL A 205 -13.82 -19.61 3.09
C VAL A 205 -14.98 -18.67 3.31
N GLY A 206 -15.00 -17.96 4.44
CA GLY A 206 -16.04 -16.98 4.72
C GLY A 206 -15.79 -16.12 5.95
N ILE A 207 -16.63 -15.10 6.11
CA ILE A 207 -16.63 -14.17 7.23
C ILE A 207 -17.95 -14.32 8.00
N ASN A 208 -17.89 -14.47 9.32
CA ASN A 208 -19.06 -14.59 10.18
C ASN A 208 -19.92 -13.32 10.08
N SER A 209 -21.20 -13.44 9.71
CA SER A 209 -22.12 -12.30 9.60
C SER A 209 -23.15 -12.31 10.74
N ARG A 210 -24.02 -13.31 10.78
CA ARG A 210 -25.18 -13.37 11.69
C ARG A 210 -25.32 -14.75 12.31
N SER A 211 -25.91 -14.84 13.50
CA SER A 211 -26.21 -16.12 14.13
C SER A 211 -27.44 -16.05 15.03
N TRP A 212 -27.98 -17.23 15.37
CA TRP A 212 -29.14 -17.36 16.26
C TRP A 212 -28.81 -17.23 17.74
N GLN A 213 -27.53 -17.20 18.12
CA GLN A 213 -27.03 -17.00 19.49
C GLN A 213 -27.38 -18.11 20.50
N GLY A 214 -27.85 -19.27 20.07
CA GLY A 214 -28.10 -20.40 20.97
C GLY A 214 -26.80 -20.85 21.65
N GLY A 215 -26.80 -20.87 22.99
CA GLY A 215 -25.61 -21.22 23.79
C GLY A 215 -24.69 -20.04 24.15
N CYS A 216 -24.96 -18.83 23.67
CA CYS A 216 -24.20 -17.62 23.99
C CYS A 216 -24.66 -16.96 25.30
N LEU A 217 -23.74 -16.33 26.04
CA LEU A 217 -24.08 -15.59 27.25
C LEU A 217 -25.05 -14.43 26.97
N GLY A 218 -26.14 -14.40 27.73
CA GLY A 218 -27.20 -13.39 27.63
C GLY A 218 -28.26 -13.69 26.56
N ALA A 219 -28.16 -14.80 25.82
CA ALA A 219 -29.23 -15.27 24.97
C ALA A 219 -30.37 -15.90 25.80
N PRO A 220 -31.63 -15.83 25.36
CA PRO A 220 -32.74 -16.53 26.03
C PRO A 220 -32.46 -18.03 26.11
N ALA A 221 -32.67 -18.65 27.27
CA ALA A 221 -32.40 -20.08 27.46
C ALA A 221 -33.23 -21.00 26.53
N ALA A 222 -34.35 -20.51 26.00
CA ALA A 222 -35.19 -21.22 25.03
C ALA A 222 -34.61 -21.22 23.60
N GLU A 223 -33.65 -20.33 23.30
CA GLU A 223 -32.96 -20.31 22.02
C GLU A 223 -31.84 -21.36 22.04
N THR A 224 -32.01 -22.41 21.25
CA THR A 224 -31.09 -23.55 21.18
C THR A 224 -30.43 -23.69 19.82
N ARG A 225 -30.79 -22.86 18.84
CA ARG A 225 -30.22 -22.94 17.49
C ARG A 225 -28.81 -22.36 17.50
N THR A 226 -27.85 -23.20 17.12
CA THR A 226 -26.44 -22.82 16.94
C THR A 226 -26.12 -22.46 15.47
N ASP A 227 -27.13 -22.43 14.61
CA ASP A 227 -26.96 -22.08 13.20
C ASP A 227 -26.49 -20.61 13.05
N ALA A 228 -25.69 -20.37 12.02
CA ALA A 228 -25.18 -19.06 11.65
C ALA A 228 -25.07 -18.91 10.13
N ILE A 229 -24.83 -17.68 9.70
CA ILE A 229 -24.63 -17.31 8.30
C ILE A 229 -23.28 -16.62 8.20
N GLY A 230 -22.43 -17.15 7.32
CA GLY A 230 -21.21 -16.50 6.86
C GLY A 230 -21.39 -15.88 5.47
N ALA A 231 -20.67 -14.80 5.19
CA ALA A 231 -20.49 -14.29 3.84
C ALA A 231 -19.33 -15.02 3.16
N ARG A 232 -19.52 -15.48 1.93
CA ARG A 232 -18.51 -16.25 1.18
C ARG A 232 -17.37 -15.36 0.69
N THR A 233 -16.14 -15.89 0.77
CA THR A 233 -14.91 -15.20 0.33
C THR A 233 -14.18 -15.90 -0.82
N ASP A 234 -14.62 -17.09 -1.22
CA ASP A 234 -13.91 -17.93 -2.19
C ASP A 234 -13.84 -17.32 -3.61
N ASP A 235 -14.79 -16.46 -3.94
CA ASP A 235 -14.86 -15.68 -5.19
C ASP A 235 -14.32 -14.24 -5.04
N LEU A 236 -13.79 -13.88 -3.86
CA LEU A 236 -13.33 -12.51 -3.58
C LEU A 236 -11.82 -12.31 -3.78
N ALA A 237 -11.05 -13.32 -4.17
CA ALA A 237 -9.60 -13.21 -4.31
C ALA A 237 -9.17 -12.07 -5.23
N GLY A 238 -9.88 -11.85 -6.35
CA GLY A 238 -9.63 -10.73 -7.26
C GLY A 238 -9.87 -9.38 -6.59
N TRP A 239 -11.03 -9.20 -5.95
CA TRP A 239 -11.38 -7.97 -5.25
C TRP A 239 -10.43 -7.67 -4.08
N ILE A 240 -10.08 -8.67 -3.27
CA ILE A 240 -9.14 -8.50 -2.15
C ILE A 240 -7.79 -8.06 -2.69
N ARG A 241 -7.22 -8.81 -3.64
CA ARG A 241 -5.92 -8.47 -4.25
C ARG A 241 -5.91 -7.05 -4.82
N ASP A 242 -6.99 -6.65 -5.47
CA ASP A 242 -7.07 -5.33 -6.11
C ASP A 242 -7.24 -4.20 -5.09
N THR A 243 -7.94 -4.46 -3.98
CA THR A 243 -8.13 -3.48 -2.88
C THR A 243 -6.86 -3.27 -2.04
N VAL A 244 -6.11 -4.35 -1.78
CA VAL A 244 -4.93 -4.29 -0.89
C VAL A 244 -3.65 -3.81 -1.57
N ARG A 245 -3.67 -3.62 -2.89
CA ARG A 245 -2.52 -3.09 -3.64
C ARG A 245 -2.33 -1.59 -3.36
N PRO A 246 -1.08 -1.09 -3.42
CA PRO A 246 -0.81 0.35 -3.44
C PRO A 246 -1.60 1.05 -4.55
N GLY A 247 -1.94 2.33 -4.35
CA GLY A 247 -2.58 3.14 -5.37
C GLY A 247 -1.72 3.23 -6.63
N VAL A 248 -2.37 3.42 -7.79
CA VAL A 248 -1.67 3.63 -9.05
C VAL A 248 -1.09 5.04 -9.04
N GLN A 249 0.23 5.16 -9.25
CA GLN A 249 0.86 6.48 -9.35
C GLN A 249 0.22 7.25 -10.52
N ARG A 250 -0.03 8.55 -10.35
CA ARG A 250 -0.54 9.44 -11.41
C ARG A 250 -1.98 9.19 -11.86
N ASP A 251 -2.75 8.34 -11.20
CA ASP A 251 -4.19 8.16 -11.46
C ASP A 251 -4.97 9.34 -10.87
N VAL A 252 -5.38 10.33 -11.67
CA VAL A 252 -6.03 11.55 -11.12
C VAL A 252 -7.53 11.39 -10.92
N ASN A 253 -8.18 10.42 -11.57
CA ASN A 253 -9.63 10.23 -11.50
C ASN A 253 -10.04 9.00 -10.67
N GLY A 254 -9.09 8.16 -10.27
CA GLY A 254 -9.29 6.95 -9.46
C GLY A 254 -9.78 5.75 -10.25
N ASP A 255 -9.53 5.71 -11.58
CA ASP A 255 -10.02 4.66 -12.46
C ASP A 255 -9.08 3.45 -12.60
N GLY A 256 -7.96 3.48 -11.88
CA GLY A 256 -6.93 2.46 -11.86
C GLY A 256 -5.92 2.54 -13.00
N ARG A 257 -5.89 3.66 -13.74
CA ARG A 257 -4.84 3.97 -14.73
C ARG A 257 -4.13 5.24 -14.33
N SER A 258 -2.82 5.28 -14.54
CA SER A 258 -2.07 6.52 -14.52
C SER A 258 -2.58 7.46 -15.61
N ASP A 259 -2.59 8.75 -15.33
CA ASP A 259 -2.97 9.82 -16.23
C ASP A 259 -1.79 10.79 -16.45
N ALA A 260 -1.95 11.70 -17.40
CA ALA A 260 -0.98 12.78 -17.60
C ALA A 260 -1.47 14.06 -16.93
N VAL A 261 -0.66 14.61 -16.01
CA VAL A 261 -0.88 15.94 -15.42
C VAL A 261 0.12 16.91 -16.02
N MET A 262 -0.37 18.11 -16.35
CA MET A 262 0.42 19.16 -16.98
C MET A 262 0.22 20.49 -16.28
N THR A 263 1.33 21.16 -15.98
CA THR A 263 1.35 22.57 -15.60
C THR A 263 1.70 23.40 -16.83
N TYR A 264 0.91 24.44 -17.10
CA TYR A 264 1.11 25.36 -18.21
C TYR A 264 1.27 26.81 -17.74
N TYR A 265 2.41 27.42 -18.09
CA TYR A 265 2.74 28.79 -17.75
C TYR A 265 2.32 29.75 -18.87
N HIS A 266 1.18 30.42 -18.70
CA HIS A 266 0.67 31.37 -19.69
C HIS A 266 1.55 32.62 -19.79
N GLY A 267 1.59 33.26 -20.96
CA GLY A 267 2.36 34.49 -21.19
C GLY A 267 1.88 35.71 -20.39
N ASP A 268 0.69 35.65 -19.79
CA ASP A 268 0.13 36.66 -18.88
C ASP A 268 0.34 36.30 -17.39
N SER A 269 1.28 35.40 -17.08
CA SER A 269 1.63 34.94 -15.73
C SER A 269 0.53 34.14 -15.02
N ARG A 270 -0.52 33.67 -15.73
CA ARG A 270 -1.40 32.62 -15.20
C ARG A 270 -0.68 31.26 -15.22
N ILE A 271 -1.07 30.38 -14.31
CA ILE A 271 -0.57 29.00 -14.25
C ILE A 271 -1.78 28.08 -14.31
N GLY A 272 -1.89 27.29 -15.38
CA GLY A 272 -2.98 26.33 -15.55
C GLY A 272 -2.53 24.91 -15.20
N PHE A 273 -3.40 24.17 -14.53
CA PHE A 273 -3.24 22.76 -14.24
C PHE A 273 -4.24 21.97 -15.07
N TYR A 274 -3.72 21.13 -15.94
CA TYR A 274 -4.46 20.34 -16.92
C TYR A 274 -4.24 18.86 -16.65
N SER A 275 -5.24 18.06 -17.01
CA SER A 275 -5.13 16.61 -17.01
C SER A 275 -5.58 16.04 -18.35
N ALA A 276 -4.96 14.94 -18.76
CA ALA A 276 -5.41 14.11 -19.87
C ALA A 276 -5.55 12.69 -19.34
N LEU A 277 -6.77 12.17 -19.40
CA LEU A 277 -7.10 10.84 -18.89
C LEU A 277 -6.58 9.75 -19.82
N ALA A 278 -6.07 8.67 -19.25
CA ALA A 278 -5.62 7.52 -20.00
C ALA A 278 -6.75 6.55 -20.33
N LYS A 279 -6.65 5.94 -21.51
CA LYS A 279 -7.60 5.00 -22.08
C LYS A 279 -7.12 3.57 -21.83
N PRO A 280 -8.01 2.57 -21.87
CA PRO A 280 -7.62 1.17 -21.73
C PRO A 280 -6.59 0.65 -22.76
N ASP A 281 -6.38 1.36 -23.86
CA ASP A 281 -5.35 1.03 -24.86
C ASP A 281 -3.99 1.70 -24.58
N GLY A 282 -3.86 2.44 -23.47
CA GLY A 282 -2.69 3.23 -23.11
C GLY A 282 -2.62 4.62 -23.76
N GLY A 283 -3.59 4.97 -24.62
CA GLY A 283 -3.68 6.29 -25.22
C GLY A 283 -4.23 7.35 -24.27
N PHE A 284 -4.09 8.63 -24.59
CA PHE A 284 -4.64 9.73 -23.80
C PHE A 284 -5.83 10.41 -24.48
N ASP A 285 -6.71 11.00 -23.67
CA ASP A 285 -7.67 12.01 -24.09
C ASP A 285 -7.03 13.40 -24.24
N GLU A 286 -7.86 14.40 -24.54
CA GLU A 286 -7.41 15.79 -24.61
C GLU A 286 -7.05 16.35 -23.23
N PHE A 287 -6.08 17.27 -23.19
CA PHE A 287 -5.78 18.02 -21.98
C PHE A 287 -6.89 19.02 -21.67
N THR A 288 -7.54 18.84 -20.53
CA THR A 288 -8.61 19.71 -20.04
C THR A 288 -8.17 20.43 -18.77
N ALA A 289 -8.53 21.71 -18.65
CA ALA A 289 -8.11 22.55 -17.53
C ALA A 289 -8.98 22.29 -16.30
N GLY A 290 -8.35 21.93 -15.18
CA GLY A 290 -9.03 21.85 -13.88
C GLY A 290 -9.03 23.19 -13.15
N TYR A 291 -7.84 23.75 -12.92
CA TYR A 291 -7.66 25.00 -12.21
C TYR A 291 -6.67 25.91 -12.93
N THR A 292 -6.99 27.20 -13.01
CA THR A 292 -6.08 28.24 -13.51
C THR A 292 -5.86 29.29 -12.43
N VAL A 293 -4.62 29.34 -11.94
CA VAL A 293 -4.15 30.35 -10.99
C VAL A 293 -4.22 31.73 -11.65
N PRO A 294 -4.80 32.75 -10.96
CA PRO A 294 -4.88 34.10 -11.50
C PRO A 294 -3.49 34.70 -11.78
N ALA A 295 -3.43 35.58 -12.78
CA ALA A 295 -2.20 36.24 -13.20
C ALA A 295 -1.47 36.91 -12.02
N ASN A 296 -0.14 36.80 -12.01
CA ASN A 296 0.75 37.42 -11.00
C ASN A 296 0.55 36.93 -9.56
N SER A 297 -0.17 35.83 -9.36
CA SER A 297 -0.35 35.28 -8.01
C SER A 297 0.89 34.50 -7.54
N TRP A 298 1.60 33.84 -8.48
CA TRP A 298 2.72 32.95 -8.21
C TRP A 298 3.80 33.12 -9.30
N ASP A 299 5.07 33.01 -8.91
CA ASP A 299 6.22 32.95 -9.83
C ASP A 299 6.66 31.50 -10.05
N ARG A 300 6.71 31.07 -11.32
CA ARG A 300 7.16 29.72 -11.71
C ARG A 300 8.56 29.37 -11.21
N ASN A 301 9.45 30.36 -11.06
CA ASN A 301 10.82 30.10 -10.61
C ASN A 301 10.92 29.91 -9.10
N ALA A 302 9.85 30.22 -8.38
CA ALA A 302 9.74 30.11 -6.94
C ALA A 302 8.90 28.91 -6.48
N MET A 303 8.52 28.01 -7.40
CA MET A 303 7.77 26.80 -7.10
C MET A 303 8.55 25.52 -7.42
N LYS A 304 8.28 24.46 -6.65
CA LYS A 304 8.63 23.08 -6.94
C LYS A 304 7.37 22.23 -6.82
N LEU A 305 7.05 21.47 -7.86
CA LEU A 305 5.85 20.65 -7.94
C LEU A 305 6.18 19.17 -7.72
N ILE A 306 5.26 18.47 -7.08
CA ILE A 306 5.23 17.01 -6.98
C ILE A 306 3.78 16.54 -7.11
N SER A 307 3.59 15.31 -7.59
CA SER A 307 2.27 14.67 -7.71
C SER A 307 2.23 13.39 -6.89
N GLY A 308 1.14 13.17 -6.16
CA GLY A 308 0.91 11.96 -5.37
C GLY A 308 -0.47 12.01 -4.71
N ASP A 309 -0.97 10.88 -4.22
CA ASP A 309 -2.22 10.82 -3.45
C ASP A 309 -1.97 11.34 -2.03
N PHE A 310 -2.11 12.65 -1.78
CA PHE A 310 -1.69 13.25 -0.51
C PHE A 310 -2.77 13.12 0.58
N ASN A 311 -4.03 12.90 0.21
CA ASN A 311 -5.14 12.77 1.17
C ASN A 311 -5.60 11.31 1.41
N GLY A 312 -5.14 10.35 0.60
CA GLY A 312 -5.41 8.92 0.72
C GLY A 312 -6.71 8.50 0.05
N ASP A 313 -7.21 9.27 -0.92
CA ASP A 313 -8.45 8.98 -1.64
C ASP A 313 -8.24 8.21 -2.95
N ARG A 314 -6.99 7.76 -3.19
CA ARG A 314 -6.49 7.05 -4.37
C ARG A 314 -6.48 7.86 -5.65
N ARG A 315 -6.66 9.18 -5.58
CA ARG A 315 -6.43 10.08 -6.72
C ARG A 315 -5.15 10.83 -6.52
N THR A 316 -4.41 11.01 -7.60
CA THR A 316 -3.18 11.77 -7.61
C THR A 316 -3.50 13.25 -7.53
N ASP A 317 -3.11 13.85 -6.43
CA ASP A 317 -3.16 15.28 -6.18
C ASP A 317 -1.89 15.97 -6.68
N MET A 318 -1.86 17.30 -6.54
CA MET A 318 -0.66 18.10 -6.78
C MET A 318 -0.27 18.89 -5.54
N ALA A 319 0.99 18.78 -5.15
CA ALA A 319 1.57 19.62 -4.11
C ALA A 319 2.63 20.56 -4.68
N MET A 320 2.73 21.72 -4.06
CA MET A 320 3.59 22.81 -4.47
C MET A 320 4.31 23.38 -3.25
N MET A 321 5.63 23.28 -3.26
CA MET A 321 6.50 24.04 -2.36
C MET A 321 6.74 25.41 -3.00
N TYR A 322 6.54 26.50 -2.26
CA TYR A 322 6.69 27.87 -2.76
C TYR A 322 7.54 28.74 -1.88
N ARG A 323 8.46 29.51 -2.48
CA ARG A 323 9.28 30.49 -1.80
C ARG A 323 8.80 31.92 -2.01
N PHE A 324 8.56 32.62 -0.92
CA PHE A 324 8.26 34.04 -0.91
C PHE A 324 9.54 34.89 -0.96
N THR A 325 9.40 36.15 -1.35
CA THR A 325 10.52 37.11 -1.48
C THR A 325 11.21 37.41 -0.16
N ASP A 326 10.50 37.27 0.97
CA ASP A 326 11.06 37.41 2.32
C ASP A 326 11.89 36.19 2.76
N GLY A 327 11.89 35.10 1.98
CA GLY A 327 12.56 33.84 2.28
C GLY A 327 11.68 32.79 2.94
N THR A 328 10.42 33.11 3.30
CA THR A 328 9.45 32.14 3.82
C THR A 328 9.17 31.09 2.75
N ILE A 329 9.06 29.81 3.16
CA ILE A 329 8.63 28.72 2.27
C ILE A 329 7.30 28.15 2.77
N LYS A 330 6.39 27.83 1.86
CA LYS A 330 5.11 27.20 2.21
C LYS A 330 4.82 25.99 1.33
N MET A 331 4.17 24.99 1.93
CA MET A 331 3.59 23.85 1.22
C MET A 331 2.12 24.12 0.94
N TYR A 332 1.70 23.80 -0.28
CA TYR A 332 0.33 23.89 -0.74
C TYR A 332 -0.08 22.61 -1.45
N THR A 333 -1.36 22.25 -1.36
CA THR A 333 -1.91 21.07 -2.03
C THR A 333 -3.20 21.43 -2.76
N GLY A 334 -3.31 21.06 -4.03
CA GLY A 334 -4.53 21.06 -4.82
C GLY A 334 -4.99 19.60 -5.01
N LEU A 335 -6.14 19.27 -4.44
CA LEU A 335 -6.68 17.90 -4.49
C LEU A 335 -7.33 17.61 -5.84
N ALA A 336 -7.25 16.37 -6.32
CA ALA A 336 -7.96 15.95 -7.52
C ALA A 336 -9.44 15.61 -7.21
N ASP A 337 -10.36 16.15 -8.02
CA ASP A 337 -11.75 15.72 -7.98
C ASP A 337 -11.98 14.41 -8.76
N THR A 338 -13.20 13.87 -8.69
CA THR A 338 -13.56 12.61 -9.37
C THR A 338 -13.55 12.70 -10.90
N THR A 339 -13.37 13.89 -11.47
CA THR A 339 -13.25 14.07 -12.92
C THR A 339 -11.79 14.11 -13.38
N GLY A 340 -10.84 14.01 -12.43
CA GLY A 340 -9.41 14.07 -12.72
C GLY A 340 -8.86 15.49 -12.73
N HIS A 341 -9.56 16.46 -12.14
CA HIS A 341 -9.14 17.86 -12.15
C HIS A 341 -8.57 18.31 -10.81
N ILE A 342 -7.36 18.87 -10.85
CA ILE A 342 -6.72 19.54 -9.71
C ILE A 342 -7.54 20.77 -9.32
N GLN A 343 -7.98 20.81 -8.07
CA GLN A 343 -8.75 21.88 -7.46
C GLN A 343 -7.85 23.01 -6.90
N PRO A 344 -8.40 24.16 -6.50
CA PRO A 344 -7.62 25.25 -5.92
C PRO A 344 -6.72 24.83 -4.75
N PHE A 345 -5.52 25.39 -4.71
CA PHE A 345 -4.49 25.03 -3.74
C PHE A 345 -4.76 25.59 -2.33
N THR A 346 -4.57 24.74 -1.32
CA THR A 346 -4.71 25.07 0.10
C THR A 346 -3.35 24.94 0.80
N SER A 347 -2.96 25.90 1.65
CA SER A 347 -1.66 25.83 2.35
C SER A 347 -1.73 24.95 3.59
N SER A 348 -0.68 24.17 3.87
CA SER A 348 -0.64 23.25 5.02
C SER A 348 0.50 23.48 6.01
N TYR A 349 1.69 23.84 5.53
CA TYR A 349 2.90 23.98 6.35
C TYR A 349 3.71 25.21 5.93
N THR A 350 4.33 25.89 6.91
CA THR A 350 5.13 27.09 6.69
C THR A 350 6.50 26.94 7.35
N VAL A 351 7.56 27.07 6.55
CA VAL A 351 8.93 27.21 7.02
C VAL A 351 9.24 28.71 7.10
N PRO A 352 9.54 29.25 8.30
CA PRO A 352 9.81 30.67 8.44
C PRO A 352 11.15 31.04 7.78
N ALA A 353 11.27 32.28 7.29
CA ALA A 353 12.45 32.76 6.58
C ALA A 353 13.78 32.61 7.37
N ASN A 354 13.71 32.66 8.71
CA ASN A 354 14.88 32.50 9.58
C ASN A 354 15.34 31.04 9.75
N ALA A 355 14.63 30.06 9.17
CA ALA A 355 15.07 28.66 9.16
C ALA A 355 16.29 28.42 8.26
N GLY A 356 16.61 29.35 7.36
CA GLY A 356 17.88 29.36 6.62
C GLY A 356 18.01 28.31 5.51
N TRP A 357 16.89 27.79 4.98
CA TRP A 357 16.89 26.88 3.84
C TRP A 357 17.27 27.60 2.54
N ASP A 358 18.25 27.07 1.81
CA ASP A 358 18.56 27.52 0.45
C ASP A 358 17.63 26.82 -0.55
N TRP A 359 16.82 27.63 -1.23
CA TRP A 359 15.88 27.19 -2.25
C TRP A 359 16.52 26.35 -3.37
N ASN A 360 17.73 26.76 -3.79
CA ASN A 360 18.44 26.10 -4.89
C ASN A 360 19.09 24.79 -4.47
N SER A 361 19.10 24.50 -3.16
CA SER A 361 19.59 23.26 -2.59
C SER A 361 18.51 22.22 -2.34
N ILE A 362 17.25 22.51 -2.69
CA ILE A 362 16.11 21.60 -2.47
C ILE A 362 15.76 20.86 -3.77
N GLU A 363 15.72 19.54 -3.71
CA GLU A 363 15.05 18.66 -4.67
C GLU A 363 13.91 17.92 -3.97
N LEU A 364 12.74 17.82 -4.60
CA LEU A 364 11.53 17.25 -4.00
C LEU A 364 11.01 16.09 -4.84
N LYS A 365 10.53 15.04 -4.18
CA LYS A 365 9.82 13.90 -4.75
C LYS A 365 8.60 13.56 -3.91
N ALA A 366 7.69 12.78 -4.48
CA ALA A 366 6.54 12.24 -3.78
C ALA A 366 6.56 10.71 -3.73
N GLY A 367 5.88 10.18 -2.72
CA GLY A 367 5.52 8.77 -2.60
C GLY A 367 5.29 8.40 -1.14
N ASP A 368 4.52 7.34 -0.90
CA ASP A 368 4.14 6.87 0.44
C ASP A 368 5.36 6.35 1.20
N ALA A 369 6.06 7.21 1.94
CA ALA A 369 7.34 6.87 2.53
C ALA A 369 7.16 6.07 3.84
N ASN A 370 6.03 6.22 4.53
CA ASN A 370 5.77 5.56 5.81
C ASN A 370 4.86 4.31 5.69
N GLY A 371 4.23 4.07 4.53
CA GLY A 371 3.38 2.92 4.24
C GLY A 371 1.92 3.11 4.69
N ASP A 372 1.49 4.34 4.94
CA ASP A 372 0.13 4.70 5.36
C ASP A 372 -0.83 4.90 4.17
N GLY A 373 -0.30 4.83 2.94
CA GLY A 373 -0.92 5.01 1.62
C GLY A 373 -1.47 6.37 1.34
N ARG A 374 -0.93 7.39 1.99
CA ARG A 374 -0.81 8.71 1.40
C ARG A 374 0.60 8.84 0.86
N SER A 375 0.74 9.47 -0.29
CA SER A 375 2.05 9.94 -0.75
C SER A 375 2.57 10.99 0.23
N ASP A 376 3.83 10.91 0.61
CA ASP A 376 4.53 11.91 1.41
C ASP A 376 5.42 12.79 0.53
N ALA A 377 5.93 13.89 1.08
CA ALA A 377 6.95 14.69 0.44
C ALA A 377 8.35 14.27 0.92
N VAL A 378 9.17 13.75 0.01
CA VAL A 378 10.57 13.38 0.28
C VAL A 378 11.49 14.42 -0.34
N MET A 379 12.34 15.04 0.49
CA MET A 379 13.23 16.12 0.10
C MET A 379 14.69 15.72 0.22
N THR A 380 15.45 15.96 -0.85
CA THR A 380 16.91 15.96 -0.81
C THR A 380 17.41 17.40 -0.65
N TYR A 381 18.28 17.64 0.32
CA TYR A 381 18.85 18.95 0.61
C TYR A 381 20.38 18.96 0.52
N TYR A 382 20.92 19.82 -0.34
CA TYR A 382 22.36 19.98 -0.55
C TYR A 382 22.94 21.08 0.36
N HIS A 383 23.55 20.69 1.47
CA HIS A 383 24.14 21.64 2.40
C HIS A 383 25.37 22.33 1.81
N GLY A 384 25.63 23.57 2.24
CA GLY A 384 26.80 24.35 1.80
C GLY A 384 28.16 23.77 2.21
N ASP A 385 28.18 22.81 3.13
CA ASP A 385 29.37 22.06 3.54
C ASP A 385 29.49 20.68 2.86
N SER A 386 28.81 20.50 1.72
CA SER A 386 28.82 19.27 0.90
C SER A 386 28.18 18.04 1.55
N ARG A 387 27.42 18.20 2.65
CA ARG A 387 26.51 17.15 3.14
C ARG A 387 25.26 17.08 2.27
N ILE A 388 24.64 15.91 2.22
CA ILE A 388 23.34 15.71 1.54
C ILE A 388 22.37 15.16 2.57
N GLY A 389 21.33 15.92 2.89
CA GLY A 389 20.29 15.50 3.82
C GLY A 389 19.07 14.94 3.09
N PHE A 390 18.49 13.87 3.62
CA PHE A 390 17.21 13.32 3.19
C PHE A 390 16.18 13.57 4.29
N TYR A 391 15.14 14.31 3.94
CA TYR A 391 14.08 14.75 4.83
C TYR A 391 12.74 14.25 4.31
N SER A 392 11.80 14.05 5.22
CA SER A 392 10.43 13.66 4.87
C SER A 392 9.44 14.57 5.59
N ALA A 393 8.36 14.93 4.92
CA ALA A 393 7.19 15.55 5.52
C ALA A 393 5.98 14.66 5.23
N LEU A 394 5.40 14.11 6.29
CA LEU A 394 4.29 13.17 6.17
C LEU A 394 3.01 13.89 5.75
N ALA A 395 2.22 13.26 4.88
CA ALA A 395 0.94 13.79 4.45
C ALA A 395 -0.18 13.42 5.43
N LYS A 396 -1.15 14.33 5.56
CA LYS A 396 -2.30 14.23 6.46
C LYS A 396 -3.55 13.89 5.67
N PRO A 397 -4.61 13.37 6.33
CA PRO A 397 -5.88 13.05 5.67
C PRO A 397 -6.59 14.24 4.99
N ASP A 398 -6.18 15.49 5.26
CA ASP A 398 -6.69 16.68 4.57
C ASP A 398 -5.88 17.07 3.32
N GLY A 399 -4.86 16.28 2.96
CA GLY A 399 -3.90 16.54 1.88
C GLY A 399 -2.76 17.47 2.26
N GLY A 400 -2.74 17.99 3.49
CA GLY A 400 -1.66 18.84 3.97
C GLY A 400 -0.45 18.05 4.47
N PHE A 401 0.70 18.71 4.58
CA PHE A 401 1.93 18.11 5.13
C PHE A 401 2.22 18.55 6.56
N ASP A 402 2.92 17.69 7.30
CA ASP A 402 3.62 18.01 8.54
C ASP A 402 4.96 18.70 8.27
N GLU A 403 5.77 18.91 9.32
CA GLU A 403 7.11 19.48 9.18
C GLU A 403 8.09 18.52 8.51
N PHE A 404 9.11 19.07 7.83
CA PHE A 404 10.21 18.27 7.30
C PHE A 404 11.17 17.87 8.41
N THR A 405 11.24 16.57 8.69
CA THR A 405 12.19 15.98 9.65
C THR A 405 13.30 15.22 8.94
N ALA A 406 14.52 15.28 9.49
CA ALA A 406 15.70 14.66 8.88
C ALA A 406 15.75 13.16 9.20
N GLY A 407 15.87 12.32 8.18
CA GLY A 407 16.11 10.88 8.34
C GLY A 407 17.60 10.54 8.31
N TYR A 408 18.24 10.77 7.17
CA TYR A 408 19.66 10.48 6.97
C TYR A 408 20.40 11.68 6.40
N THR A 409 21.61 11.92 6.92
CA THR A 409 22.53 12.94 6.37
C THR A 409 23.82 12.25 5.93
N VAL A 410 24.06 12.27 4.62
CA VAL A 410 25.30 11.80 4.02
C VAL A 410 26.46 12.69 4.51
N PRO A 411 27.58 12.09 4.97
CA PRO A 411 28.74 12.85 5.41
C PRO A 411 29.31 13.75 4.31
N ALA A 412 29.90 14.88 4.72
CA ALA A 412 30.46 15.88 3.81
C ALA A 412 31.46 15.25 2.83
N ASN A 413 31.42 15.70 1.58
CA ASN A 413 32.35 15.28 0.50
C ASN A 413 32.28 13.80 0.12
N SER A 414 31.26 13.07 0.57
CA SER A 414 31.10 11.66 0.19
C SER A 414 30.60 11.52 -1.26
N TRP A 415 29.76 12.46 -1.71
CA TRP A 415 29.10 12.44 -3.02
C TRP A 415 29.02 13.85 -3.60
N ASP A 416 29.16 13.97 -4.91
CA ASP A 416 28.92 15.22 -5.66
C ASP A 416 27.48 15.23 -6.22
N ARG A 417 26.72 16.28 -5.91
CA ARG A 417 25.35 16.47 -6.41
C ARG A 417 25.24 16.46 -7.94
N ASN A 418 26.28 16.88 -8.65
CA ASN A 418 26.27 16.92 -10.11
C ASN A 418 26.55 15.55 -10.75
N ALA A 419 26.98 14.58 -9.94
CA ALA A 419 27.30 13.23 -10.36
C ALA A 419 26.24 12.20 -9.90
N MET A 420 25.09 12.66 -9.40
CA MET A 420 23.96 11.81 -8.99
C MET A 420 22.69 12.08 -9.81
N LYS A 421 21.89 11.03 -9.99
CA LYS A 421 20.50 11.08 -10.47
C LYS A 421 19.65 10.31 -9.48
N LEU A 422 18.57 10.92 -8.99
CA LEU A 422 17.69 10.34 -7.98
C LEU A 422 16.33 9.95 -8.56
N ILE A 423 15.81 8.82 -8.12
CA ILE A 423 14.43 8.37 -8.36
C ILE A 423 13.83 7.88 -7.03
N SER A 424 12.50 7.91 -6.91
CA SER A 424 11.77 7.41 -5.74
C SER A 424 10.79 6.33 -6.17
N GLY A 425 10.63 5.30 -5.36
CA GLY A 425 9.75 4.17 -5.61
C GLY A 425 9.92 3.09 -4.54
N ASP A 426 9.00 2.15 -4.44
CA ASP A 426 9.11 1.00 -3.53
C ASP A 426 10.05 -0.05 -4.14
N PHE A 427 11.34 0.01 -3.84
CA PHE A 427 12.34 -0.83 -4.52
C PHE A 427 12.48 -2.22 -3.89
N ASN A 428 12.02 -2.43 -2.66
CA ASN A 428 12.13 -3.71 -1.95
C ASN A 428 10.78 -4.46 -1.81
N GLY A 429 9.66 -3.82 -2.13
CA GLY A 429 8.31 -4.39 -2.09
C GLY A 429 7.66 -4.32 -0.71
N ASP A 430 8.15 -3.44 0.17
CA ASP A 430 7.61 -3.25 1.52
C ASP A 430 6.46 -2.23 1.58
N ARG A 431 6.10 -1.67 0.42
CA ARG A 431 5.08 -0.64 0.18
C ARG A 431 5.43 0.75 0.70
N ARG A 432 6.69 0.99 1.04
CA ARG A 432 7.21 2.33 1.30
C ARG A 432 8.00 2.83 0.11
N THR A 433 7.91 4.12 -0.15
CA THR A 433 8.69 4.79 -1.17
C THR A 433 10.11 5.00 -0.64
N ASP A 434 11.04 4.30 -1.26
CA ASP A 434 12.47 4.42 -1.05
C ASP A 434 13.09 5.48 -1.97
N MET A 435 14.40 5.70 -1.81
CA MET A 435 15.20 6.53 -2.70
C MET A 435 16.31 5.70 -3.35
N ALA A 436 16.36 5.70 -4.68
CA ALA A 436 17.48 5.14 -5.43
C ALA A 436 18.29 6.25 -6.09
N MET A 437 19.60 6.01 -6.17
CA MET A 437 20.59 6.94 -6.67
C MET A 437 21.53 6.25 -7.64
N MET A 438 21.52 6.70 -8.88
CA MET A 438 22.60 6.39 -9.82
C MET A 438 23.72 7.42 -9.61
N TYR A 439 24.96 6.97 -9.45
CA TYR A 439 26.12 7.84 -9.20
C TYR A 439 27.30 7.54 -10.09
N ARG A 440 27.92 8.58 -10.64
CA ARG A 440 29.12 8.50 -11.47
C ARG A 440 30.37 8.89 -10.70
N PHE A 441 31.35 8.00 -10.71
CA PHE A 441 32.69 8.24 -10.19
C PHE A 441 33.57 8.97 -11.21
N THR A 442 34.66 9.57 -10.72
CA THR A 442 35.61 10.34 -11.55
C THR A 442 36.35 9.48 -12.57
N ASP A 443 36.50 8.18 -12.31
CA ASP A 443 37.07 7.20 -13.24
C ASP A 443 36.09 6.80 -14.37
N GLY A 444 34.82 7.23 -14.29
CA GLY A 444 33.75 6.89 -15.23
C GLY A 444 32.89 5.71 -14.82
N THR A 445 33.21 5.01 -13.72
CA THR A 445 32.36 3.95 -13.16
C THR A 445 31.02 4.54 -12.73
N ILE A 446 29.92 3.83 -12.98
CA ILE A 446 28.58 4.19 -12.50
C ILE A 446 28.09 3.11 -11.53
N LYS A 447 27.43 3.52 -10.45
CA LYS A 447 26.81 2.58 -9.49
C LYS A 447 25.39 2.97 -9.14
N MET A 448 24.56 1.96 -8.90
CA MET A 448 23.24 2.10 -8.30
C MET A 448 23.34 1.92 -6.79
N TYR A 449 22.65 2.79 -6.07
CA TYR A 449 22.50 2.74 -4.62
C TYR A 449 21.05 2.92 -4.22
N THR A 450 20.65 2.34 -3.11
CA THR A 450 19.29 2.45 -2.57
C THR A 450 19.35 2.77 -1.08
N GLY A 451 18.61 3.79 -0.66
CA GLY A 451 18.30 4.08 0.74
C GLY A 451 16.85 3.73 0.99
N LEU A 452 16.61 2.70 1.81
CA LEU A 452 15.26 2.23 2.12
C LEU A 452 14.56 3.16 3.11
N ALA A 453 13.25 3.35 2.99
CA ALA A 453 12.46 4.08 3.97
C ALA A 453 12.10 3.19 5.16
N ASP A 454 12.22 3.73 6.38
CA ASP A 454 11.69 3.09 7.58
C ASP A 454 10.21 3.42 7.80
N THR A 455 9.59 2.83 8.83
CA THR A 455 8.17 3.02 9.14
C THR A 455 7.80 4.45 9.57
N THR A 456 8.79 5.32 9.80
CA THR A 456 8.57 6.75 10.09
C THR A 456 8.62 7.62 8.83
N GLY A 457 8.87 7.01 7.68
CA GLY A 457 9.03 7.70 6.41
C GLY A 457 10.46 8.17 6.15
N HIS A 458 11.43 7.78 6.98
CA HIS A 458 12.80 8.27 6.87
C HIS A 458 13.69 7.36 6.05
N ILE A 459 14.32 7.95 5.03
CA ILE A 459 15.34 7.29 4.20
C ILE A 459 16.55 6.94 5.05
N GLN A 460 16.94 5.67 5.02
CA GLN A 460 18.07 5.09 5.73
C GLN A 460 19.37 5.16 4.90
N PRO A 461 20.55 4.82 5.48
CA PRO A 461 21.81 4.82 4.75
C PRO A 461 21.79 3.99 3.47
N PHE A 462 22.44 4.50 2.43
CA PHE A 462 22.43 3.91 1.09
C PHE A 462 23.33 2.67 0.98
N THR A 463 22.81 1.60 0.36
CA THR A 463 23.55 0.38 0.01
C THR A 463 23.73 0.30 -1.51
N SER A 464 24.89 -0.18 -1.98
CA SER A 464 25.14 -0.33 -3.43
C SER A 464 24.68 -1.69 -3.94
N SER A 465 24.15 -1.76 -5.17
CA SER A 465 23.62 -3.00 -5.74
C SER A 465 24.19 -3.39 -7.12
N TYR A 466 24.24 -2.46 -8.07
CA TYR A 466 24.74 -2.70 -9.44
C TYR A 466 25.89 -1.75 -9.80
N THR A 467 26.86 -2.23 -10.57
CA THR A 467 28.03 -1.46 -11.02
C THR A 467 28.20 -1.59 -12.53
N VAL A 468 28.20 -0.45 -13.21
CA VAL A 468 28.60 -0.33 -14.61
C VAL A 468 30.09 0.07 -14.64
N PRO A 469 30.97 -0.75 -15.22
CA PRO A 469 32.39 -0.44 -15.27
C PRO A 469 32.66 0.75 -16.21
N ALA A 470 33.70 1.53 -15.94
CA ALA A 470 34.06 2.72 -16.73
C ALA A 470 34.24 2.45 -18.24
N ASN A 471 34.69 1.25 -18.61
CA ASN A 471 34.89 0.85 -19.99
C ASN A 471 33.59 0.49 -20.75
N ALA A 472 32.43 0.50 -20.08
CA ALA A 472 31.13 0.31 -20.72
C ALA A 472 30.71 1.49 -21.62
N GLY A 473 31.37 2.66 -21.47
CA GLY A 473 31.22 3.78 -22.40
C GLY A 473 29.88 4.54 -22.31
N TRP A 474 29.19 4.47 -21.18
CA TRP A 474 27.97 5.24 -20.94
C TRP A 474 28.28 6.73 -20.78
N ASP A 475 27.58 7.57 -21.54
CA ASP A 475 27.61 9.01 -21.35
C ASP A 475 26.59 9.43 -20.28
N TRP A 476 27.10 9.96 -19.18
CA TRP A 476 26.32 10.44 -18.04
C TRP A 476 25.25 11.46 -18.40
N ASN A 477 25.57 12.38 -19.31
CA ASN A 477 24.66 13.46 -19.70
C ASN A 477 23.57 12.99 -20.66
N SER A 478 23.67 11.74 -21.12
CA SER A 478 22.72 11.10 -22.01
C SER A 478 21.77 10.16 -21.28
N ILE A 479 21.80 10.12 -19.94
CA ILE A 479 20.93 9.28 -19.10
C ILE A 479 19.82 10.14 -18.47
N GLU A 480 18.57 9.70 -18.61
CA GLU A 480 17.41 10.14 -17.84
C GLU A 480 16.80 8.94 -17.11
N LEU A 481 16.42 9.11 -15.84
CA LEU A 481 15.86 8.04 -15.01
C LEU A 481 14.45 8.34 -14.54
N LYS A 482 13.63 7.30 -14.47
CA LYS A 482 12.33 7.24 -13.82
C LYS A 482 12.22 5.94 -13.02
N ALA A 483 11.17 5.83 -12.22
CA ALA A 483 10.84 4.64 -11.47
C ALA A 483 9.40 4.19 -11.74
N GLY A 484 9.16 2.91 -11.48
CA GLY A 484 7.83 2.31 -11.39
C GLY A 484 7.89 0.81 -11.68
N ASP A 485 6.90 0.06 -11.21
CA ASP A 485 6.83 -1.41 -11.31
C ASP A 485 6.58 -1.82 -12.76
N ALA A 486 7.64 -2.05 -13.54
CA ALA A 486 7.52 -2.26 -14.98
C ALA A 486 7.16 -3.71 -15.31
N ASN A 487 7.46 -4.68 -14.45
CA ASN A 487 7.17 -6.09 -14.68
C ASN A 487 5.92 -6.59 -13.93
N GLY A 488 5.33 -5.79 -13.05
CA GLY A 488 4.12 -6.08 -12.29
C GLY A 488 4.36 -6.94 -11.04
N ASP A 489 5.59 -6.99 -10.53
CA ASP A 489 6.00 -7.82 -9.39
C ASP A 489 5.78 -7.16 -8.03
N GLY A 490 5.29 -5.92 -8.01
CA GLY A 490 5.01 -5.12 -6.83
C GLY A 490 6.19 -4.27 -6.35
N ARG A 491 7.36 -4.33 -7.00
CA ARG A 491 8.50 -3.43 -6.75
C ARG A 491 8.62 -2.43 -7.88
N SER A 492 8.91 -1.18 -7.55
CA SER A 492 9.34 -0.20 -8.52
C SER A 492 10.67 -0.62 -9.14
N ASP A 493 10.80 -0.55 -10.46
CA ASP A 493 12.03 -0.77 -11.21
C ASP A 493 12.69 0.56 -11.58
N ALA A 494 13.95 0.52 -12.03
CA ALA A 494 14.60 1.68 -12.61
C ALA A 494 14.43 1.69 -14.13
N LEU A 495 13.71 2.69 -14.64
CA LEU A 495 13.50 2.93 -16.07
C LEU A 495 14.48 4.00 -16.55
N MET A 496 15.24 3.69 -17.59
CA MET A 496 16.26 4.58 -18.13
C MET A 496 16.01 4.88 -19.61
N THR A 497 15.99 6.18 -19.92
CA THR A 497 16.09 6.65 -21.30
C THR A 497 17.54 7.05 -21.58
N TYR A 498 18.12 6.50 -22.65
CA TYR A 498 19.50 6.77 -23.07
C TYR A 498 19.56 7.40 -24.46
N TYR A 499 20.15 8.59 -24.55
CA TYR A 499 20.28 9.35 -25.80
C TYR A 499 21.63 9.06 -26.47
N HIS A 500 21.66 8.16 -27.45
CA HIS A 500 22.90 7.79 -28.12
C HIS A 500 23.48 8.93 -28.96
N GLY A 501 24.82 8.96 -29.12
CA GLY A 501 25.52 9.97 -29.94
C GLY A 501 25.19 9.93 -31.44
N ASP A 502 24.57 8.85 -31.91
CA ASP A 502 24.04 8.70 -33.28
C ASP A 502 22.53 9.02 -33.38
N SER A 503 21.98 9.72 -32.39
CA SER A 503 20.57 10.16 -32.32
C SER A 503 19.54 9.03 -32.20
N ARG A 504 19.96 7.81 -31.84
CA ARG A 504 19.04 6.78 -31.33
C ARG A 504 18.64 7.10 -29.89
N ILE A 505 17.46 6.62 -29.47
CA ILE A 505 16.97 6.72 -28.09
C ILE A 505 16.67 5.31 -27.60
N GLY A 506 17.39 4.84 -26.60
CA GLY A 506 17.18 3.52 -26.00
C GLY A 506 16.37 3.61 -24.70
N PHE A 507 15.45 2.68 -24.52
CA PHE A 507 14.68 2.49 -23.29
C PHE A 507 15.16 1.20 -22.63
N TYR A 508 15.69 1.34 -21.43
CA TYR A 508 16.30 0.26 -20.66
C TYR A 508 15.59 0.11 -19.32
N THR A 509 15.55 -1.10 -18.81
CA THR A 509 14.99 -1.42 -17.49
C THR A 509 16.03 -2.18 -16.67
N ALA A 510 16.20 -1.78 -15.42
CA ALA A 510 16.88 -2.59 -14.40
C ALA A 510 15.85 -2.99 -13.34
N LEU A 511 15.60 -4.29 -13.22
CA LEU A 511 14.61 -4.83 -12.29
C LEU A 511 15.09 -4.69 -10.85
N ALA A 512 14.18 -4.37 -9.94
CA ALA A 512 14.47 -4.30 -8.52
C ALA A 512 14.34 -5.66 -7.83
N LYS A 513 15.18 -5.87 -6.82
CA LYS A 513 15.27 -7.09 -6.03
C LYS A 513 14.64 -6.89 -4.65
N PRO A 514 14.24 -7.97 -3.96
CA PRO A 514 13.68 -7.87 -2.60
C PRO A 514 14.57 -7.20 -1.55
N ASP A 515 15.87 -7.05 -1.81
CA ASP A 515 16.80 -6.32 -0.94
C ASP A 515 16.88 -4.80 -1.24
N GLY A 516 16.07 -4.30 -2.19
CA GLY A 516 16.09 -2.94 -2.69
C GLY A 516 17.17 -2.67 -3.73
N GLY A 517 18.00 -3.67 -4.07
CA GLY A 517 19.02 -3.54 -5.10
C GLY A 517 18.47 -3.71 -6.52
N PHE A 518 19.26 -3.35 -7.52
CA PHE A 518 18.89 -3.52 -8.94
C PHE A 518 19.73 -4.59 -9.63
N ASP A 519 19.15 -5.20 -10.65
CA ASP A 519 19.86 -5.98 -11.67
C ASP A 519 20.52 -5.07 -12.72
N GLU A 520 21.06 -5.66 -13.79
CA GLU A 520 21.62 -4.89 -14.89
C GLU A 520 20.55 -4.20 -15.75
N PHE A 521 20.91 -3.08 -16.37
CA PHE A 521 20.06 -2.41 -17.35
C PHE A 521 20.04 -3.20 -18.65
N THR A 522 18.86 -3.69 -19.01
CA THR A 522 18.62 -4.42 -20.27
C THR A 522 17.76 -3.58 -21.21
N ALA A 523 18.10 -3.59 -22.51
CA ALA A 523 17.38 -2.80 -23.51
C ALA A 523 16.07 -3.48 -23.90
N GLY A 524 14.96 -2.76 -23.79
CA GLY A 524 13.66 -3.20 -24.31
C GLY A 524 13.43 -2.72 -25.74
N TYR A 525 13.52 -1.40 -25.95
CA TYR A 525 13.27 -0.78 -27.25
C TYR A 525 14.30 0.31 -27.56
N THR A 526 14.77 0.34 -28.80
CA THR A 526 15.67 1.39 -29.31
C THR A 526 15.02 2.06 -30.51
N VAL A 527 14.68 3.33 -30.34
CA VAL A 527 14.16 4.20 -31.39
C VAL A 527 15.26 4.40 -32.45
N PRO A 528 14.93 4.25 -33.75
CA PRO A 528 15.89 4.47 -34.83
C PRO A 528 16.45 5.89 -34.83
N ALA A 529 17.68 6.04 -35.33
CA ALA A 529 18.38 7.31 -35.41
C ALA A 529 17.55 8.37 -36.15
N ASN A 530 17.56 9.60 -35.64
CA ASN A 530 16.88 10.77 -36.23
C ASN A 530 15.33 10.67 -36.27
N SER A 531 14.73 9.73 -35.53
CA SER A 531 13.26 9.65 -35.45
C SER A 531 12.68 10.76 -34.57
N TRP A 532 13.33 11.06 -33.45
CA TRP A 532 12.91 12.06 -32.48
C TRP A 532 14.10 12.91 -31.99
N ASP A 533 13.82 14.17 -31.68
CA ASP A 533 14.75 15.08 -30.99
C ASP A 533 14.47 15.07 -29.47
N ARG A 534 15.51 14.79 -28.68
CA ARG A 534 15.42 14.80 -27.21
C ARG A 534 14.94 16.13 -26.63
N ASN A 535 15.19 17.25 -27.31
CA ASN A 535 14.80 18.58 -26.82
C ASN A 535 13.31 18.89 -27.11
N ALA A 536 12.67 18.06 -27.93
CA ALA A 536 11.28 18.17 -28.33
C ALA A 536 10.39 17.13 -27.65
N MET A 537 10.90 16.40 -26.65
CA MET A 537 10.14 15.42 -25.87
C MET A 537 10.10 15.75 -24.38
N LYS A 538 9.01 15.34 -23.73
CA LYS A 538 8.86 15.27 -22.27
C LYS A 538 8.33 13.88 -21.93
N LEU A 539 8.97 13.20 -20.98
CA LEU A 539 8.63 11.84 -20.59
C LEU A 539 7.96 11.79 -19.23
N ILE A 540 7.02 10.87 -19.07
CA ILE A 540 6.43 10.43 -17.81
C ILE A 540 6.36 8.91 -17.78
N SER A 541 6.30 8.33 -16.58
CA SER A 541 6.10 6.90 -16.36
C SER A 541 4.82 6.68 -15.54
N GLY A 542 4.11 5.59 -15.81
CA GLY A 542 2.84 5.25 -15.15
C GLY A 542 2.17 4.06 -15.85
N ASP A 543 1.24 3.40 -15.18
CA ASP A 543 0.39 2.33 -15.74
C ASP A 543 -0.75 2.94 -16.57
N PHE A 544 -0.51 3.26 -17.85
CA PHE A 544 -1.46 4.02 -18.65
C PHE A 544 -2.58 3.15 -19.22
N ASN A 545 -2.43 1.82 -19.25
CA ASN A 545 -3.45 0.90 -19.78
C ASN A 545 -4.20 0.10 -18.69
N GLY A 546 -3.76 0.18 -17.43
CA GLY A 546 -4.38 -0.48 -16.27
C GLY A 546 -3.98 -1.94 -16.13
N ASP A 547 -2.88 -2.36 -16.77
CA ASP A 547 -2.35 -3.73 -16.69
C ASP A 547 -1.42 -3.95 -15.49
N ARG A 548 -1.20 -2.89 -14.70
CA ARG A 548 -0.38 -2.83 -13.48
C ARG A 548 1.10 -2.92 -13.73
N ARG A 549 1.54 -2.61 -14.94
CA ARG A 549 2.93 -2.36 -15.26
C ARG A 549 3.12 -0.88 -15.57
N THR A 550 4.22 -0.34 -15.11
CA THR A 550 4.63 1.02 -15.40
C THR A 550 5.11 1.09 -16.84
N ASP A 551 4.35 1.82 -17.66
CA ASP A 551 4.66 2.18 -19.02
C ASP A 551 5.46 3.49 -19.09
N MET A 552 5.84 3.88 -20.30
CA MET A 552 6.41 5.19 -20.60
C MET A 552 5.52 5.95 -21.57
N ALA A 553 5.18 7.19 -21.23
CA ALA A 553 4.51 8.11 -22.14
C ALA A 553 5.40 9.30 -22.49
N MET A 554 5.26 9.77 -23.72
CA MET A 554 6.03 10.86 -24.30
C MET A 554 5.09 11.89 -24.92
N MET A 555 5.19 13.13 -24.45
CA MET A 555 4.69 14.29 -25.19
C MET A 555 5.79 14.74 -26.15
N TYR A 556 5.50 14.84 -27.45
CA TYR A 556 6.47 15.21 -28.48
C TYR A 556 5.99 16.37 -29.34
N ARG A 557 6.85 17.37 -29.55
CA ARG A 557 6.60 18.52 -30.43
C ARG A 557 7.28 18.38 -31.79
N PHE A 558 6.50 18.54 -32.85
CA PHE A 558 6.97 18.60 -34.22
C PHE A 558 7.42 20.01 -34.62
N THR A 559 8.21 20.09 -35.69
CA THR A 559 8.76 21.36 -36.21
C THR A 559 7.68 22.32 -36.72
N ASP A 560 6.53 21.79 -37.14
CA ASP A 560 5.37 22.58 -37.55
C ASP A 560 4.59 23.16 -36.34
N GLY A 561 4.95 22.78 -35.12
CA GLY A 561 4.30 23.19 -33.86
C GLY A 561 3.23 22.21 -33.36
N THR A 562 2.91 21.16 -34.10
CA THR A 562 2.00 20.09 -33.65
C THR A 562 2.60 19.37 -32.44
N ILE A 563 1.79 19.02 -31.44
CA ILE A 563 2.20 18.20 -30.30
C ILE A 563 1.43 16.88 -30.34
N LYS A 564 2.08 15.76 -30.04
CA LYS A 564 1.43 14.46 -29.93
C LYS A 564 1.82 13.74 -28.65
N MET A 565 0.87 12.98 -28.12
CA MET A 565 1.10 12.00 -27.06
C MET A 565 1.41 10.63 -27.66
N TYR A 566 2.39 9.97 -27.07
CA TYR A 566 2.82 8.62 -27.42
C TYR A 566 2.93 7.77 -26.15
N THR A 567 2.64 6.47 -26.26
CA THR A 567 2.77 5.52 -25.15
C THR A 567 3.50 4.27 -25.62
N GLY A 568 4.56 3.90 -24.91
CA GLY A 568 5.26 2.61 -25.03
C GLY A 568 4.89 1.76 -23.82
N LEU A 569 4.11 0.70 -24.06
CA LEU A 569 3.64 -0.18 -23.00
C LEU A 569 4.76 -1.10 -22.51
N ALA A 570 4.79 -1.43 -21.23
CA ALA A 570 5.70 -2.43 -20.69
C ALA A 570 5.18 -3.87 -20.92
N ASP A 571 6.06 -4.76 -21.36
CA ASP A 571 5.75 -6.19 -21.41
C ASP A 571 5.95 -6.86 -20.03
N THR A 572 5.63 -8.15 -19.94
CA THR A 572 5.75 -8.92 -18.68
C THR A 572 7.19 -9.07 -18.17
N THR A 573 8.19 -8.68 -18.94
CA THR A 573 9.61 -8.67 -18.52
C THR A 573 10.07 -7.30 -18.04
N GLY A 574 9.19 -6.29 -18.06
CA GLY A 574 9.50 -4.92 -17.69
C GLY A 574 10.08 -4.08 -18.84
N HIS A 575 10.04 -4.58 -20.07
CA HIS A 575 10.63 -3.89 -21.21
C HIS A 575 9.59 -3.02 -21.92
N ILE A 576 9.93 -1.74 -22.06
CA ILE A 576 9.14 -0.77 -22.82
C ILE A 576 9.13 -1.16 -24.30
N GLN A 577 7.93 -1.31 -24.85
CA GLN A 577 7.67 -1.68 -26.25
C GLN A 577 7.61 -0.44 -27.16
N PRO A 578 7.58 -0.62 -28.50
CA PRO A 578 7.46 0.49 -29.43
C PRO A 578 6.26 1.40 -29.14
N PHE A 579 6.48 2.70 -29.24
CA PHE A 579 5.49 3.71 -28.89
C PHE A 579 4.38 3.83 -29.95
N THR A 580 3.14 3.94 -29.47
CA THR A 580 1.96 4.20 -30.28
C THR A 580 1.44 5.61 -30.00
N SER A 581 0.98 6.32 -31.03
CA SER A 581 0.45 7.68 -30.87
C SER A 581 -1.03 7.65 -30.49
N SER A 582 -1.46 8.58 -29.64
CA SER A 582 -2.88 8.74 -29.26
C SER A 582 -3.41 10.13 -29.57
N TYR A 583 -3.28 11.08 -28.65
CA TYR A 583 -3.82 12.44 -28.78
C TYR A 583 -2.89 13.36 -29.60
N THR A 584 -3.49 14.25 -30.41
CA THR A 584 -2.78 15.24 -31.22
C THR A 584 -3.33 16.64 -30.95
N VAL A 585 -2.46 17.55 -30.52
CA VAL A 585 -2.72 18.98 -30.43
C VAL A 585 -2.26 19.64 -31.74
N PRO A 586 -3.15 20.26 -32.52
CA PRO A 586 -2.76 20.91 -33.77
C PRO A 586 -1.91 22.15 -33.51
N ALA A 587 -1.00 22.48 -34.45
CA ALA A 587 -0.09 23.62 -34.32
C ALA A 587 -0.77 24.98 -34.05
N ASN A 588 -2.01 25.16 -34.52
CA ASN A 588 -2.79 26.38 -34.32
C ASN A 588 -3.45 26.48 -32.94
N ALA A 589 -3.31 25.47 -32.07
CA ALA A 589 -3.82 25.51 -30.70
C ALA A 589 -3.06 26.49 -29.80
N GLY A 590 -1.89 26.99 -30.22
CA GLY A 590 -1.19 28.09 -29.55
C GLY A 590 -0.47 27.73 -28.25
N TRP A 591 -0.18 26.45 -28.02
CA TRP A 591 0.61 25.99 -26.89
C TRP A 591 2.10 26.33 -27.08
N ASP A 592 2.70 27.00 -26.09
CA ASP A 592 4.15 27.18 -26.02
C ASP A 592 4.79 25.97 -25.32
N TRP A 593 5.65 25.27 -26.05
CA TRP A 593 6.40 24.10 -25.57
C TRP A 593 7.20 24.38 -24.30
N ASN A 594 7.82 25.56 -24.22
CA ASN A 594 8.67 25.92 -23.10
C ASN A 594 7.86 26.33 -21.86
N SER A 595 6.55 26.47 -22.01
CA SER A 595 5.60 26.73 -20.93
C SER A 595 4.95 25.47 -20.39
N ILE A 596 5.25 24.29 -20.94
CA ILE A 596 4.69 23.01 -20.49
C ILE A 596 5.65 22.32 -19.51
N GLU A 597 5.12 21.87 -18.39
CA GLU A 597 5.79 20.99 -17.43
C GLU A 597 4.90 19.77 -17.14
N LEU A 598 5.50 18.58 -17.08
CA LEU A 598 4.84 17.32 -16.70
C LEU A 598 5.49 16.89 -15.37
N PRO A 599 5.00 17.39 -14.23
CA PRO A 599 5.56 17.09 -12.91
C PRO A 599 5.37 15.63 -12.53
#